data_AF-A0A120FN23-F1
#
_entry.id   AF-A0A120FN23-F1
#
_cell.length_a   1.000
_cell.length_b   1.000
_cell.length_c   1.000
_cell.angle_alpha   90.00
_cell.angle_beta   90.00
_cell.angle_gamma   90.00
#
_symmetry.space_group_name_H-M   'P 1'
#
loop_
_entity.id
_entity.type
_entity.pdbx_description
1 polymer ?
#
loop_
_entity_poly.entity_id
_entity_poly.type
_entity_poly.pdbx_seq_one_letter_code
_entity_poly.pdbx_strand_id
1 'polypeptide(L)'
;MGERFSGLVSVFRDRRLPELAVPAGYAALIDAYKLPVPVARTLSAIGTKHRIEQGSWRIYTPRHAPEASLDGHLTFALKNKGVDLDVLKRLFLTLKYAH
;
A
#
# COMPACT_ATOMS: atom_id res chain seq x y z
N MET A 1 -1.16 13.78 14.15
CA MET A 1 0.20 13.68 13.55
C MET A 1 0.00 13.35 12.07
N GLY A 2 0.66 14.05 11.15
CA GLY A 2 0.46 13.79 9.71
C GLY A 2 1.18 12.51 9.31
N GLU A 3 0.44 11.45 9.01
CA GLU A 3 1.01 10.17 8.58
C GLU A 3 1.74 10.36 7.25
N ARG A 4 3.02 9.98 7.20
CA ARG A 4 3.86 10.16 6.00
C ARG A 4 3.85 8.89 5.17
N PHE A 5 3.22 8.95 4.00
CA PHE A 5 3.29 7.89 3.01
C PHE A 5 4.66 7.83 2.33
N SER A 6 5.13 6.62 2.05
CA SER A 6 6.40 6.37 1.37
C SER A 6 6.42 6.93 -0.05
N GLY A 7 7.60 7.38 -0.48
CA GLY A 7 7.88 7.81 -1.85
C GLY A 7 8.28 6.63 -2.75
N LEU A 8 9.12 6.90 -3.76
CA LEU A 8 9.67 5.87 -4.65
C LEU A 8 10.58 4.91 -3.87
N VAL A 9 10.33 3.61 -4.00
CA VAL A 9 11.14 2.55 -3.39
C VAL A 9 11.48 1.46 -4.40
N SER A 10 12.64 0.81 -4.22
CA SER A 10 13.04 -0.40 -4.96
C SER A 10 12.89 -1.68 -4.15
N VAL A 11 12.79 -1.57 -2.82
CA VAL A 11 12.57 -2.66 -1.86
C VAL A 11 11.56 -2.19 -0.81
N PHE A 12 10.61 -3.04 -0.46
CA PHE A 12 9.61 -2.79 0.58
C PHE A 12 9.43 -4.03 1.44
N ARG A 13 9.67 -3.92 2.76
CA ARG A 13 9.61 -5.02 3.74
C ARG A 13 10.23 -6.32 3.19
N ASP A 14 11.50 -6.22 2.78
CA ASP A 14 12.32 -7.31 2.21
C ASP A 14 11.89 -7.85 0.84
N ARG A 15 10.92 -7.19 0.18
CA ARG A 15 10.47 -7.55 -1.16
C ARG A 15 10.93 -6.53 -2.18
N ARG A 16 11.72 -6.97 -3.15
CA ARG A 16 12.15 -6.14 -4.28
C ARG A 16 10.97 -5.86 -5.20
N LEU A 17 10.81 -4.61 -5.62
CA LEU A 17 9.83 -4.23 -6.62
C LEU A 17 10.40 -4.50 -8.04
N PRO A 18 9.54 -4.79 -9.03
CA PRO A 18 9.94 -4.92 -10.44
C PRO A 18 10.62 -3.67 -11.01
N GLU A 19 10.20 -2.50 -10.52
CA GLU A 19 10.75 -1.19 -10.87
C GLU A 19 10.68 -0.25 -9.67
N LEU A 20 11.35 0.91 -9.75
CA LEU A 20 11.13 2.00 -8.79
C LEU A 20 9.67 2.44 -8.86
N ALA A 21 8.96 2.29 -7.75
CA ALA A 21 7.53 2.59 -7.68
C ALA A 21 7.13 3.06 -6.27
N VAL A 22 5.99 3.74 -6.18
CA VAL A 22 5.44 4.27 -4.91
C VAL A 22 4.45 3.26 -4.33
N PRO A 23 4.61 2.74 -3.10
CA PRO A 23 3.65 1.81 -2.50
C PRO A 23 2.23 2.39 -2.49
N ALA A 24 1.23 1.55 -2.77
CA ALA A 24 -0.16 1.98 -2.87
C ALA A 24 -1.12 1.00 -2.19
N GLY A 25 -2.33 1.48 -1.89
CA GLY A 25 -3.33 0.70 -1.17
C GLY A 25 -2.81 0.17 0.17
N TYR A 26 -3.05 -1.13 0.42
CA TYR A 26 -2.61 -1.78 1.64
C TYR A 26 -1.10 -1.67 1.88
N ALA A 27 -0.25 -1.69 0.84
CA ALA A 27 1.20 -1.54 1.05
C ALA A 27 1.55 -0.21 1.73
N ALA A 28 0.94 0.88 1.27
CA ALA A 28 1.16 2.22 1.82
C ALA A 28 0.58 2.36 3.24
N LEU A 29 -0.61 1.81 3.49
CA LEU A 29 -1.25 1.83 4.81
C LEU A 29 -0.47 1.02 5.83
N ILE A 30 0.01 -0.16 5.44
CA ILE A 30 0.84 -1.02 6.26
C ILE A 30 2.11 -0.29 6.70
N ASP A 31 2.70 0.49 5.79
CA ASP A 31 3.93 1.25 6.04
C ASP A 31 3.69 2.47 6.94
N ALA A 32 2.77 3.35 6.52
CA ALA A 32 2.49 4.60 7.21
C ALA A 32 2.09 4.35 8.67
N TYR A 33 1.19 3.39 8.91
CA TYR A 33 0.70 3.05 10.25
C TYR A 33 1.49 1.94 10.95
N LYS A 34 2.61 1.50 10.37
CA LYS A 34 3.47 0.42 10.90
C LYS A 34 2.67 -0.82 11.31
N LEU A 35 1.66 -1.19 10.50
CA LEU A 35 0.73 -2.25 10.86
C LEU A 35 1.48 -3.59 11.00
N PRO A 36 1.30 -4.34 12.10
CA PRO A 36 2.04 -5.57 12.35
C PRO A 36 1.50 -6.78 11.57
N VAL A 37 0.93 -6.61 10.38
CA VAL A 37 0.37 -7.71 9.57
C VAL A 37 1.46 -8.62 8.97
N PRO A 38 1.19 -9.92 8.74
CA PRO A 38 1.94 -10.71 7.79
C PRO A 38 1.86 -10.02 6.43
N VAL A 39 2.98 -9.91 5.73
CA VAL A 39 2.99 -9.18 4.45
C VAL A 39 2.07 -9.88 3.46
N ALA A 40 1.01 -9.19 3.02
CA ALA A 40 0.00 -9.71 2.11
C ALA A 40 0.63 -10.38 0.88
N ARG A 41 0.01 -11.46 0.38
CA ARG A 41 0.58 -12.28 -0.73
C ARG A 41 0.92 -11.44 -1.96
N THR A 42 0.13 -10.41 -2.24
CA THR A 42 0.39 -9.49 -3.35
C THR A 42 0.14 -8.05 -2.90
N LEU A 43 1.13 -7.19 -3.06
CA LEU A 43 1.09 -5.76 -2.77
C LEU A 43 0.88 -4.95 -4.06
N SER A 44 0.48 -3.68 -3.88
CA SER A 44 0.29 -2.73 -4.98
C SER A 44 1.27 -1.58 -4.88
N ALA A 45 1.72 -1.07 -6.01
CA ALA A 45 2.50 0.17 -6.11
C ALA A 45 2.15 0.93 -7.40
N ILE A 46 2.50 2.21 -7.46
CA ILE A 46 2.37 3.07 -8.63
C ILE A 46 3.73 3.19 -9.30
N GLY A 47 3.83 2.61 -10.48
CA GLY A 47 4.99 2.67 -11.35
C GLY A 47 4.97 3.87 -12.29
N THR A 48 5.90 3.89 -13.23
CA THR A 48 6.11 5.05 -14.11
C THR A 48 5.28 5.01 -15.39
N LYS A 49 5.00 3.81 -15.93
CA LYS A 49 4.41 3.72 -17.28
C LYS A 49 3.48 2.53 -17.52
N HIS A 50 3.90 1.32 -17.16
CA HIS A 50 3.20 0.09 -17.55
C HIS A 50 2.62 -0.65 -16.35
N ARG A 51 1.53 -1.40 -16.58
CA ARG A 51 1.01 -2.32 -15.57
C ARG A 51 1.90 -3.56 -15.56
N ILE A 52 2.42 -3.93 -14.40
CA ILE A 52 3.31 -5.10 -14.22
C ILE A 52 2.71 -6.01 -13.15
N GLU A 53 2.68 -7.30 -13.42
CA GLU A 53 2.34 -8.33 -12.43
C GLU A 53 3.52 -9.30 -12.34
N GLN A 54 4.32 -9.17 -11.28
CA GLN A 54 5.54 -9.97 -11.11
C GLN A 54 5.80 -10.26 -9.64
N GLY A 55 5.97 -11.54 -9.32
CA GLY A 55 6.14 -12.01 -7.95
C GLY A 55 4.97 -11.58 -7.07
N SER A 56 5.27 -10.92 -5.95
CA SER A 56 4.27 -10.39 -5.04
C SER A 56 3.77 -8.98 -5.38
N TRP A 57 4.04 -8.46 -6.58
CA TRP A 57 3.74 -7.07 -6.93
C TRP A 57 2.77 -6.95 -8.09
N ARG A 58 1.77 -6.08 -7.90
CA ARG A 58 0.98 -5.49 -8.98
C ARG A 58 1.29 -4.00 -9.07
N ILE A 59 2.05 -3.62 -10.09
CA ILE A 59 2.42 -2.23 -10.37
C ILE A 59 1.34 -1.63 -11.28
N TYR A 60 0.74 -0.52 -10.84
CA TYR A 60 -0.26 0.25 -11.57
C TYR A 60 0.39 1.46 -12.23
N THR A 61 -0.25 2.00 -13.26
CA THR A 61 0.24 3.22 -13.93
C THR A 61 -0.12 4.49 -13.16
N PRO A 62 0.56 5.63 -13.38
CA PRO A 62 0.35 6.88 -12.63
C PRO A 62 -1.10 7.36 -12.55
N ARG A 63 -1.93 7.10 -13.57
CA ARG A 63 -3.35 7.49 -13.58
C ARG A 63 -4.19 6.83 -12.48
N HIS A 64 -3.70 5.76 -11.85
CA HIS A 64 -4.37 5.09 -10.75
C HIS A 64 -3.79 5.48 -9.38
N ALA A 65 -2.90 6.49 -9.34
CA ALA A 65 -2.29 6.93 -8.10
C ALA A 65 -3.39 7.38 -7.12
N PRO A 66 -3.46 6.79 -5.91
CA PRO A 66 -4.32 7.32 -4.87
C PRO A 66 -3.79 8.69 -4.41
N GLU A 67 -4.69 9.48 -3.85
CA GLU A 67 -4.26 10.59 -2.99
C GLU A 67 -3.43 10.02 -1.82
N ALA A 68 -2.38 10.75 -1.41
CA ALA A 68 -1.52 10.39 -0.29
C ALA A 68 -2.22 10.63 1.07
N SER A 69 -3.37 9.98 1.25
CA SER A 69 -4.26 10.08 2.41
C SER A 69 -4.75 8.69 2.82
N LEU A 70 -5.20 8.55 4.07
CA LEU A 70 -5.81 7.32 4.57
C LEU A 70 -6.97 6.88 3.66
N ASP A 71 -7.89 7.80 3.36
CA ASP A 71 -9.06 7.54 2.52
C ASP A 71 -8.67 7.18 1.08
N GLY A 72 -7.73 7.92 0.48
CA GLY A 72 -7.25 7.66 -0.88
C GLY A 72 -6.67 6.26 -1.03
N HIS A 73 -5.78 5.87 -0.13
CA HIS A 73 -5.17 4.54 -0.15
C HIS A 73 -6.17 3.43 0.21
N LEU A 74 -7.08 3.66 1.17
CA LEU A 74 -8.09 2.68 1.54
C LEU A 74 -9.08 2.44 0.39
N THR A 75 -9.59 3.51 -0.21
CA THR A 75 -10.47 3.46 -1.39
C THR A 75 -9.81 2.73 -2.55
N PHE A 76 -8.54 3.04 -2.84
CA PHE A 76 -7.79 2.36 -3.89
C PHE A 76 -7.67 0.85 -3.60
N ALA A 77 -7.34 0.46 -2.37
CA ALA A 77 -7.16 -0.94 -2.00
C ALA A 77 -8.46 -1.73 -2.20
N LEU A 78 -9.58 -1.21 -1.68
CA LEU A 78 -10.88 -1.86 -1.78
C LEU A 78 -11.32 -2.02 -3.24
N LYS A 79 -11.14 -0.99 -4.09
CA LYS A 79 -11.51 -1.04 -5.51
C LYS A 79 -10.69 -2.04 -6.31
N ASN A 80 -9.40 -2.17 -6.02
CA ASN A 80 -8.45 -2.87 -6.90
C ASN A 80 -7.99 -4.24 -6.39
N LYS A 81 -8.09 -4.49 -5.09
CA LYS A 81 -7.63 -5.72 -4.42
C LYS A 81 -8.75 -6.45 -3.68
N GLY A 82 -9.83 -5.75 -3.34
CA GLY A 82 -10.87 -6.26 -2.46
C GLY A 82 -10.51 -6.10 -0.98
N VAL A 83 -11.29 -6.74 -0.13
CA VAL A 83 -11.20 -6.61 1.33
C VAL A 83 -10.09 -7.51 1.90
N ASP A 84 -9.14 -6.92 2.63
CA ASP A 84 -8.17 -7.63 3.49
C ASP A 84 -8.51 -7.39 4.97
N LEU A 85 -9.11 -8.40 5.62
CA LEU A 85 -9.61 -8.28 6.98
C LEU A 85 -8.50 -8.15 8.03
N ASP A 86 -7.30 -8.70 7.82
CA ASP A 86 -6.20 -8.55 8.79
C ASP A 86 -5.67 -7.12 8.75
N VAL A 87 -5.48 -6.55 7.55
CA VAL A 87 -5.07 -5.16 7.41
C VAL A 87 -6.11 -4.21 8.00
N LEU A 88 -7.39 -4.41 7.68
CA LEU A 88 -8.47 -3.55 8.22
C LEU A 88 -8.58 -3.67 9.74
N LYS A 89 -8.56 -4.88 10.30
CA LYS A 89 -8.60 -5.09 11.75
C LYS A 89 -7.48 -4.31 12.43
N ARG A 90 -6.24 -4.44 11.94
CA ARG A 90 -5.10 -3.78 12.57
C ARG A 90 -5.10 -2.27 12.37
N LEU A 91 -5.50 -1.80 11.19
CA LEU A 91 -5.66 -0.37 10.93
C LEU A 91 -6.66 0.26 11.89
N PHE A 92 -7.84 -0.35 12.07
CA PHE A 92 -8.84 0.17 13.00
C PHE A 92 -8.39 0.13 14.45
N LEU A 93 -7.69 -0.93 14.87
CA LEU A 93 -7.07 -0.96 16.21
C LEU A 93 -6.07 0.20 16.36
N THR A 94 -5.14 0.37 15.42
CA THR A 94 -4.16 1.46 15.47
C THR A 94 -4.82 2.84 15.53
N LEU A 95 -5.84 3.09 14.71
CA LEU A 95 -6.55 4.37 14.70
C LEU A 95 -7.36 4.62 15.98
N LYS A 96 -7.91 3.57 16.59
CA LYS A 96 -8.69 3.68 17.84
C LYS A 96 -7.80 4.03 19.05
N TYR A 97 -6.53 3.63 19.04
CA TYR A 97 -5.60 3.88 20.14
C TYR A 97 -4.63 5.05 19.86
N ALA A 98 -4.77 5.74 18.73
CA ALA A 98 -4.08 6.98 18.45
C ALA A 98 -4.77 8.14 19.19
N HIS A 99 -4.49 8.27 20.49
CA HIS A 99 -4.86 9.41 21.33
C HIS A 99 -3.69 10.38 21.47
#